data_AF-V5GNZ2-F1
#
_entry.id   AF-V5GNZ2-F1
#
_cell.length_a   1.000
_cell.length_b   1.000
_cell.length_c   1.000
_cell.angle_alpha   90.00
_cell.angle_beta   90.00
_cell.angle_gamma   90.00
#
_symmetry.space_group_name_H-M   'P 1'
#
loop_
_entity.id
_entity.type
_entity.pdbx_description
1 polymer ?
#
loop_
_entity_poly.entity_id
_entity_poly.type
_entity_poly.pdbx_seq_one_letter_code
_entity_poly.pdbx_strand_id
1 'polypeptide(L)'
;MKMLLVVVVVALGLASQAVNGTSFVHRGRPRGRYGMMGLPRSPLLLANKEPQELWFTQNLCHFDPANTDTWKQRYFVSDEFYRPGGPVFLLLGGEGEASARWLSAPTHIMLLAKQYGALVFQLEHRFYGRSLPTKDMSVDNLVHLTSEQALADAATFRDAMV
;
A
#
# COMPACT_ATOMS: atom_id res chain seq x y z
N MET A 1 -41.52 31.65 -16.49
CA MET A 1 -40.82 30.62 -17.31
C MET A 1 -39.32 30.45 -17.03
N LYS A 2 -38.57 31.45 -16.52
CA LYS A 2 -37.12 31.28 -16.22
C LYS A 2 -36.81 30.44 -14.94
N MET A 3 -37.72 30.42 -13.95
CA MET A 3 -37.50 29.69 -12.68
C MET A 3 -37.63 28.15 -12.81
N LEU A 4 -38.48 27.66 -13.72
CA LEU A 4 -38.69 26.23 -13.93
C LEU A 4 -37.47 25.57 -14.62
N LEU A 5 -36.81 26.32 -15.50
CA LEU A 5 -35.61 25.84 -16.22
C LEU A 5 -34.41 25.65 -15.27
N VAL A 6 -34.24 26.55 -14.29
CA VAL A 6 -33.14 26.47 -13.31
C VAL A 6 -33.29 25.25 -12.39
N VAL A 7 -34.52 24.95 -11.96
CA VAL A 7 -34.79 23.78 -11.10
C VAL A 7 -34.52 22.47 -11.84
N VAL A 8 -34.87 22.38 -13.13
CA VAL A 8 -34.60 21.19 -13.96
C VAL A 8 -33.10 20.99 -14.20
N VAL A 9 -32.34 22.08 -14.42
CA VAL A 9 -30.87 21.99 -14.60
C VAL A 9 -30.16 21.60 -13.30
N VAL A 10 -30.61 22.10 -12.14
CA VAL A 10 -30.06 21.70 -10.84
C VAL A 10 -30.44 20.25 -10.50
N ALA A 11 -31.66 19.82 -10.80
CA ALA A 11 -32.09 18.44 -10.60
C ALA A 11 -31.35 17.45 -11.52
N LEU A 12 -31.09 17.82 -12.78
CA LEU A 12 -30.27 17.02 -13.70
C LEU A 12 -28.79 17.00 -13.29
N GLY A 13 -28.27 18.13 -12.78
CA GLY A 13 -26.91 18.21 -12.23
C GLY A 13 -26.71 17.34 -10.98
N LEU A 14 -27.72 17.25 -10.11
CA LEU A 14 -27.72 16.36 -8.94
C LEU A 14 -27.94 14.89 -9.33
N ALA A 15 -28.77 14.60 -10.33
CA ALA A 15 -28.97 13.25 -10.84
C ALA A 15 -27.73 12.69 -11.57
N SER A 16 -26.96 13.55 -12.23
CA SER A 16 -25.67 13.17 -12.84
C SER A 16 -24.63 12.68 -11.83
N GLN A 17 -24.75 13.06 -10.55
CA GLN A 17 -23.85 12.60 -9.48
C GLN A 17 -24.34 11.32 -8.81
N ALA A 18 -25.53 10.84 -9.13
CA ALA A 18 -26.15 9.67 -8.51
C ALA A 18 -26.12 8.41 -9.40
N VAL A 19 -25.56 8.47 -10.61
CA VAL A 19 -25.48 7.32 -11.52
C VAL A 19 -24.02 7.07 -11.94
N ASN A 20 -23.19 6.70 -10.97
CA ASN A 20 -21.97 5.92 -11.24
C ASN A 20 -22.05 4.59 -10.46
N GLY A 21 -23.13 3.86 -10.68
CA GLY A 21 -23.26 2.44 -10.33
C GLY A 21 -22.39 1.56 -11.24
N THR A 22 -21.10 1.86 -11.37
CA THR A 22 -20.15 0.86 -11.87
C THR A 22 -19.86 -0.06 -10.71
N SER A 23 -20.05 -1.37 -10.91
CA SER A 23 -19.81 -2.36 -9.86
C SER A 23 -18.43 -2.12 -9.23
N PHE A 24 -18.41 -1.71 -7.96
CA PHE A 24 -17.19 -1.50 -7.17
C PHE A 24 -16.35 -2.78 -7.08
N VAL A 25 -16.94 -3.91 -7.44
CA VAL A 25 -16.38 -5.25 -7.32
C VAL A 25 -16.49 -5.96 -8.68
N HIS A 26 -15.40 -6.56 -9.15
CA HIS A 26 -15.37 -7.43 -10.32
C HIS A 26 -14.97 -8.84 -9.88
N ARG A 27 -15.85 -9.83 -10.09
CA ARG A 27 -15.64 -11.24 -9.68
C ARG A 27 -15.23 -11.38 -8.19
N GLY A 28 -15.91 -10.64 -7.31
CA GLY A 28 -15.63 -10.67 -5.87
C GLY A 28 -14.46 -9.80 -5.40
N ARG A 29 -13.72 -9.14 -6.31
CA ARG A 29 -12.59 -8.26 -5.98
C ARG A 29 -12.90 -6.78 -6.22
N PRO A 30 -12.60 -5.85 -5.29
CA PRO A 30 -12.69 -4.42 -5.53
C PRO A 30 -11.91 -4.02 -6.78
N ARG A 31 -12.52 -3.16 -7.60
CA ARG A 31 -11.80 -2.54 -8.72
C ARG A 31 -10.85 -1.48 -8.16
N GLY A 32 -9.55 -1.61 -8.46
CA GLY A 32 -8.54 -0.62 -8.09
C GLY A 32 -7.19 -1.23 -7.75
N ARG A 33 -6.19 -0.35 -7.57
CA ARG A 33 -4.79 -0.73 -7.33
C ARG A 33 -4.49 -1.14 -5.88
N TYR A 34 -5.35 -0.81 -4.92
CA TYR A 34 -5.10 -0.97 -3.48
C TYR A 34 -5.58 -2.30 -2.88
N GLY A 35 -5.81 -3.32 -3.71
CA GLY A 35 -6.22 -4.66 -3.25
C GLY A 35 -7.59 -4.70 -2.55
N MET A 36 -7.83 -5.76 -1.81
CA MET A 36 -9.07 -6.01 -1.05
C MET A 36 -9.19 -5.07 0.16
N MET A 37 -8.07 -4.76 0.83
CA MET A 37 -8.09 -3.85 1.98
C MET A 37 -8.32 -2.39 1.60
N GLY A 38 -7.88 -1.97 0.41
CA GLY A 38 -8.01 -0.59 -0.03
C GLY A 38 -7.14 0.38 0.77
N LEU A 39 -7.54 1.66 0.75
CA LEU A 39 -6.95 2.69 1.60
C LEU A 39 -7.64 2.72 2.98
N PRO A 40 -6.95 3.20 4.03
CA PRO A 40 -7.60 3.47 5.31
C PRO A 40 -8.84 4.36 5.14
N ARG A 41 -9.95 3.94 5.75
CA ARG A 41 -11.27 4.60 5.59
C ARG A 41 -11.33 5.99 6.22
N SER A 42 -10.55 6.24 7.26
CA SER A 42 -10.55 7.54 7.94
C SER A 42 -9.98 8.64 7.01
N PRO A 43 -10.64 9.80 6.91
CA PRO A 43 -10.09 10.96 6.23
C PRO A 43 -9.11 11.76 7.12
N LEU A 44 -9.05 11.45 8.41
CA LEU A 44 -8.17 12.13 9.36
C LEU A 44 -6.72 11.70 9.19
N LEU A 45 -5.82 12.64 9.45
CA LEU A 45 -4.40 12.37 9.61
C LEU A 45 -4.08 12.25 11.10
N LEU A 46 -3.31 11.23 11.43
CA LEU A 46 -2.68 11.04 12.74
C LEU A 46 -1.22 11.51 12.72
N ALA A 47 -0.53 11.41 11.59
CA ALA A 47 0.83 11.94 11.41
C ALA A 47 0.80 13.38 10.88
N ASN A 48 1.71 14.21 11.38
CA ASN A 48 1.89 15.59 10.93
C ASN A 48 2.78 15.67 9.68
N LYS A 49 3.64 14.66 9.49
CA LYS A 49 4.52 14.54 8.33
C LYS A 49 4.01 13.46 7.39
N GLU A 50 4.15 13.69 6.08
CA GLU A 50 3.88 12.67 5.08
C GLU A 50 4.95 11.55 5.16
N PRO A 51 4.55 10.27 5.29
CA PRO A 51 5.47 9.14 5.28
C PRO A 51 6.30 9.10 3.99
N GLN A 52 7.60 8.86 4.13
CA GLN A 52 8.53 8.93 3.01
C GLN A 52 8.47 7.66 2.16
N GLU A 53 8.30 7.81 0.84
CA GLU A 53 8.47 6.73 -0.15
C GLU A 53 9.95 6.48 -0.40
N LEU A 54 10.40 5.25 -0.17
CA LEU A 54 11.79 4.83 -0.34
C LEU A 54 11.87 3.48 -1.06
N TRP A 55 13.08 3.10 -1.46
CA TRP A 55 13.34 1.90 -2.26
C TRP A 55 14.48 1.07 -1.66
N PHE A 56 14.23 -0.22 -1.50
CA PHE A 56 15.19 -1.20 -1.02
C PHE A 56 15.67 -2.07 -2.20
N THR A 57 16.98 -2.32 -2.29
CA THR A 57 17.50 -3.30 -3.26
C THR A 57 17.26 -4.69 -2.71
N GLN A 58 16.52 -5.51 -3.45
CA GLN A 58 16.07 -6.83 -3.03
C GLN A 58 16.57 -7.91 -3.99
N ASN A 59 16.79 -9.13 -3.50
CA ASN A 59 17.12 -10.27 -4.35
C ASN A 59 15.89 -10.72 -5.15
N LEU A 60 16.07 -11.06 -6.42
CA LEU A 60 14.99 -11.61 -7.23
C LEU A 60 14.55 -12.98 -6.72
N CYS A 61 15.53 -13.84 -6.42
CA CYS A 61 15.34 -15.18 -5.92
C CYS A 61 16.16 -15.43 -4.64
N HIS A 62 15.49 -15.71 -3.53
CA HIS A 62 16.15 -16.02 -2.25
C HIS A 62 16.58 -17.47 -2.09
N PHE A 63 16.02 -18.36 -2.91
CA PHE A 63 16.20 -19.82 -2.78
C PHE A 63 17.05 -20.43 -3.90
N ASP A 64 17.65 -19.58 -4.73
CA ASP A 64 18.68 -19.96 -5.70
C ASP A 64 19.94 -19.10 -5.46
N PRO A 65 20.96 -19.65 -4.79
CA PRO A 65 22.16 -18.88 -4.44
C PRO A 65 23.02 -18.52 -5.67
N ALA A 66 22.78 -19.14 -6.83
CA ALA A 66 23.46 -18.77 -8.07
C ALA A 66 22.83 -17.54 -8.73
N ASN A 67 21.58 -17.20 -8.39
CA ASN A 67 20.90 -16.02 -8.90
C ASN A 67 21.36 -14.77 -8.14
N THR A 68 22.01 -13.86 -8.85
CA THR A 68 22.48 -12.57 -8.30
C THR A 68 21.63 -11.38 -8.75
N ASP A 69 20.50 -11.63 -9.40
CA ASP A 69 19.64 -10.57 -9.92
C ASP A 69 18.96 -9.84 -8.77
N THR A 70 18.84 -8.53 -8.92
CA THR A 70 18.21 -7.67 -7.92
C THR A 70 17.17 -6.76 -8.54
N TRP A 71 16.27 -6.28 -7.69
CA TRP A 71 15.18 -5.38 -8.06
C TRP A 71 14.93 -4.36 -6.95
N LYS A 72 14.09 -3.36 -7.23
CA LYS A 72 13.75 -2.31 -6.27
C LYS A 72 12.39 -2.57 -5.62
N GLN A 73 12.40 -2.86 -4.33
CA GLN A 73 11.20 -3.03 -3.52
C GLN A 73 10.82 -1.70 -2.87
N ARG A 74 9.59 -1.24 -3.09
CA ARG A 74 9.10 -0.01 -2.50
C ARG A 74 8.75 -0.23 -1.03
N TYR A 75 9.02 0.78 -0.21
CA TYR A 75 8.50 0.84 1.15
C TYR A 75 8.20 2.28 1.56
N PHE A 76 7.43 2.42 2.63
CA PHE A 76 7.20 3.69 3.31
C PHE A 76 7.72 3.62 4.74
N VAL A 77 8.18 4.76 5.26
CA VAL A 77 8.61 4.90 6.66
C VAL A 77 7.93 6.09 7.32
N SER A 78 7.55 5.92 8.60
CA SER A 78 7.07 6.99 9.46
C SER A 78 7.73 6.91 10.83
N ASP A 79 8.43 7.98 11.18
CA ASP A 79 9.08 8.22 12.47
C ASP A 79 8.24 9.12 13.41
N GLU A 80 7.01 9.46 13.02
CA GLU A 80 6.12 10.42 13.71
C GLU A 80 6.02 10.19 15.22
N PHE A 81 5.94 8.93 15.64
CA PHE A 81 5.78 8.55 17.05
C PHE A 81 7.00 7.87 17.64
N TYR A 82 8.10 7.76 16.89
CA TYR A 82 9.26 7.04 17.34
C TYR A 82 9.88 7.71 18.58
N ARG A 83 10.18 6.90 19.59
CA ARG A 83 10.96 7.32 20.76
C ARG A 83 12.27 6.52 20.75
N PRO A 84 13.42 7.12 21.10
CA PRO A 84 14.69 6.39 21.16
C PRO A 84 14.57 5.09 21.98
N GLY A 85 14.99 3.97 21.38
CA GLY A 85 14.87 2.63 21.98
C GLY A 85 13.48 1.98 21.87
N GLY A 86 12.51 2.64 21.22
CA GLY A 86 11.19 2.09 20.93
C GLY A 86 11.21 0.97 19.88
N PRO A 87 10.14 0.17 19.79
CA PRO A 87 10.08 -0.96 18.87
C PRO A 87 9.95 -0.50 17.41
N VAL A 88 10.21 -1.43 16.49
CA VAL A 88 9.92 -1.25 15.06
C VAL A 88 8.69 -2.09 14.70
N PHE A 89 7.70 -1.45 14.08
CA PHE A 89 6.54 -2.13 13.53
C PHE A 89 6.65 -2.22 12.01
N LEU A 90 6.51 -3.43 11.48
CA LEU A 90 6.55 -3.72 10.05
C LEU A 90 5.15 -4.11 9.57
N LEU A 91 4.51 -3.24 8.78
CA LEU A 91 3.30 -3.56 8.03
C LEU A 91 3.69 -4.25 6.73
N LEU A 92 3.41 -5.55 6.62
CA LEU A 92 3.54 -6.28 5.37
C LEU A 92 2.40 -5.92 4.42
N GLY A 93 2.74 -5.52 3.20
CA GLY A 93 1.77 -5.31 2.13
C GLY A 93 1.04 -6.60 1.77
N GLY A 94 -0.23 -6.46 1.36
CA GLY A 94 -1.01 -7.56 0.79
C GLY A 94 -1.05 -7.51 -0.74
N GLU A 95 -2.17 -7.94 -1.32
CA GLU A 95 -2.42 -7.98 -2.77
C GLU A 95 -2.81 -6.63 -3.38
N GLY A 96 -2.05 -5.59 -3.05
CA GLY A 96 -2.32 -4.23 -3.47
C GLY A 96 -1.15 -3.29 -3.29
N GLU A 97 -1.27 -2.14 -3.92
CA GLU A 97 -0.34 -1.04 -3.82
C GLU A 97 -0.24 -0.49 -2.38
N ALA A 98 0.99 -0.41 -1.87
CA ALA A 98 1.33 0.31 -0.65
C ALA A 98 1.05 1.81 -0.79
N SER A 99 0.77 2.46 0.33
CA SER A 99 0.40 3.87 0.35
C SER A 99 0.80 4.49 1.67
N ALA A 100 1.45 5.66 1.60
CA ALA A 100 1.74 6.52 2.74
C ALA A 100 0.53 6.72 3.68
N ARG A 101 -0.70 6.66 3.14
CA ARG A 101 -1.92 6.77 3.95
C ARG A 101 -2.03 5.73 5.06
N TRP A 102 -1.47 4.53 4.89
CA TRP A 102 -1.46 3.50 5.95
C TRP A 102 -0.62 3.91 7.17
N LEU A 103 0.35 4.81 6.99
CA LEU A 103 1.27 5.30 8.02
C LEU A 103 0.99 6.77 8.40
N SER A 104 -0.06 7.38 7.84
CA SER A 104 -0.46 8.75 8.18
C SER A 104 -1.88 8.86 8.71
N ALA A 105 -2.79 7.94 8.38
CA ALA A 105 -4.14 7.89 8.94
C ALA A 105 -4.14 7.21 10.33
N PRO A 106 -5.22 7.33 11.14
CA PRO A 106 -5.38 6.60 12.40
C PRO A 106 -5.69 5.10 12.15
N THR A 107 -4.75 4.40 11.51
CA THR A 107 -4.77 2.95 11.33
C THR A 107 -4.41 2.25 12.63
N HIS A 108 -4.76 0.97 12.76
CA HIS A 108 -4.43 0.19 13.95
C HIS A 108 -2.93 0.23 14.28
N ILE A 109 -2.07 0.06 13.28
CA ILE A 109 -0.61 0.11 13.46
C ILE A 109 -0.13 1.49 13.92
N MET A 110 -0.69 2.58 13.40
CA MET A 110 -0.29 3.94 13.81
C MET A 110 -0.79 4.32 15.21
N LEU A 111 -1.98 3.83 15.59
CA LEU A 111 -2.49 3.99 16.96
C LEU A 111 -1.61 3.24 17.97
N LEU A 112 -1.18 2.01 17.63
CA LEU A 112 -0.22 1.27 18.45
C LEU A 112 1.14 1.94 18.46
N ALA A 113 1.61 2.46 17.31
CA ALA A 113 2.90 3.16 17.25
C ALA A 113 2.93 4.38 18.17
N LYS A 114 1.83 5.16 18.21
CA LYS A 114 1.66 6.27 19.16
C LYS A 114 1.71 5.81 20.62
N GLN A 115 1.12 4.66 20.93
CA GLN A 115 1.10 4.10 22.28
C GLN A 115 2.49 3.61 22.73
N TYR A 116 3.20 2.88 21.86
CA TYR A 116 4.46 2.21 22.20
C TYR A 116 5.72 2.98 21.82
N GLY A 117 5.58 4.11 21.14
CA GLY A 117 6.72 4.90 20.68
C GLY A 117 7.46 4.27 19.50
N ALA A 118 6.74 3.66 18.55
CA ALA A 118 7.33 2.81 17.52
C ALA A 118 7.74 3.56 16.24
N LEU A 119 8.81 3.09 15.59
CA LEU A 119 9.11 3.39 14.19
C LEU A 119 8.27 2.47 13.30
N VAL A 120 7.65 3.00 12.25
CA VAL A 120 6.73 2.21 11.42
C VAL A 120 7.22 2.15 9.98
N PHE A 121 7.32 0.93 9.44
CA PHE A 121 7.53 0.66 8.02
C PHE A 121 6.30 0.02 7.39
N GLN A 122 6.04 0.34 6.12
CA GLN A 122 5.18 -0.47 5.25
C GLN A 122 6.01 -0.97 4.08
N LEU A 123 6.22 -2.27 4.01
CA LEU A 123 6.94 -2.91 2.91
C LEU A 123 5.96 -3.37 1.85
N GLU A 124 6.11 -2.89 0.61
CA GLU A 124 5.25 -3.33 -0.48
C GLU A 124 5.59 -4.74 -0.92
N HIS A 125 4.54 -5.55 -1.11
CA HIS A 125 4.67 -6.94 -1.52
C HIS A 125 5.19 -7.03 -2.97
N ARG A 126 6.11 -7.97 -3.24
CA ARG A 126 6.57 -8.25 -4.62
C ARG A 126 5.40 -8.51 -5.56
N PHE A 127 5.49 -8.04 -6.80
CA PHE A 127 4.47 -8.08 -7.86
C PHE A 127 3.22 -7.23 -7.62
N TYR A 128 3.18 -6.38 -6.60
CA TYR A 128 2.08 -5.45 -6.37
C TYR A 128 2.54 -4.00 -6.41
N GLY A 129 1.62 -3.11 -6.76
CA GLY A 129 1.87 -1.67 -6.86
C GLY A 129 3.03 -1.34 -7.80
N ARG A 130 4.09 -0.75 -7.25
CA ARG A 130 5.30 -0.35 -8.01
C ARG A 130 6.49 -1.28 -7.76
N SER A 131 6.28 -2.32 -6.95
CA SER A 131 7.28 -3.34 -6.60
C SER A 131 7.22 -4.48 -7.61
N LEU A 132 7.78 -4.25 -8.80
CA LEU A 132 7.76 -5.17 -9.93
C LEU A 132 9.17 -5.77 -10.15
N PRO A 133 9.43 -7.02 -9.71
CA PRO A 133 10.75 -7.63 -9.81
C PRO A 133 11.17 -7.97 -11.25
N THR A 134 10.19 -8.17 -12.12
CA THR A 134 10.38 -8.61 -13.50
C THR A 134 9.76 -7.61 -14.49
N LYS A 135 10.13 -7.74 -15.77
CA LYS A 135 9.65 -6.86 -16.84
C LYS A 135 8.12 -6.92 -17.07
N ASP A 136 7.51 -8.06 -16.76
CA ASP A 136 6.10 -8.34 -16.94
C ASP A 136 5.60 -9.40 -15.95
N MET A 137 4.29 -9.66 -15.97
CA MET A 137 3.62 -10.71 -15.18
C MET A 137 3.27 -11.94 -16.03
N SER A 138 4.14 -12.32 -16.97
CA SER A 138 4.01 -13.59 -17.69
C SER A 138 4.13 -14.78 -16.74
N VAL A 139 3.60 -15.94 -17.14
CA VAL A 139 3.67 -17.18 -16.34
C VAL A 139 5.12 -17.52 -15.95
N ASP A 140 6.05 -17.35 -16.89
CA ASP A 140 7.48 -17.60 -16.66
C ASP A 140 8.07 -16.70 -15.57
N ASN A 141 7.59 -15.46 -15.44
CA ASN A 141 8.04 -14.53 -14.40
C ASN A 141 7.30 -14.73 -13.06
N LEU A 142 6.07 -15.23 -13.09
CA LEU A 142 5.26 -15.46 -11.88
C LEU A 142 5.80 -16.59 -11.00
N VAL A 143 6.79 -17.36 -11.45
CA VAL A 143 7.55 -18.29 -10.60
C VAL A 143 8.19 -17.60 -9.39
N HIS A 144 8.47 -16.30 -9.49
CA HIS A 144 9.01 -15.50 -8.38
C HIS A 144 7.93 -14.91 -7.47
N LEU A 145 6.64 -15.10 -7.77
CA LEU A 145 5.52 -14.68 -6.94
C LEU A 145 5.07 -15.84 -6.03
N THR A 146 5.82 -16.09 -4.97
CA THR A 146 5.45 -17.05 -3.92
C THR A 146 5.46 -16.39 -2.55
N SER A 147 4.71 -16.96 -1.61
CA SER A 147 4.71 -16.53 -0.21
C SER A 147 6.08 -16.65 0.44
N GLU A 148 6.82 -17.72 0.13
CA GLU A 148 8.16 -17.97 0.63
C GLU A 148 9.13 -16.86 0.21
N GLN A 149 9.07 -16.47 -1.06
CA GLN A 149 9.89 -15.39 -1.60
C GLN A 149 9.53 -14.04 -0.96
N ALA A 150 8.24 -13.76 -0.77
CA ALA A 150 7.80 -12.53 -0.11
C ALA A 150 8.16 -12.47 1.38
N LEU A 151 8.15 -13.61 2.09
CA LEU A 151 8.61 -13.70 3.47
C LEU A 151 10.12 -13.54 3.57
N ALA A 152 10.87 -14.09 2.61
CA ALA A 152 12.32 -13.88 2.52
C ALA A 152 12.67 -12.42 2.20
N ASP A 153 11.84 -11.72 1.40
CA ASP A 153 11.98 -10.27 1.22
C ASP A 153 11.87 -9.52 2.54
N ALA A 154 10.83 -9.83 3.32
CA ALA A 154 10.59 -9.21 4.63
C ALA A 154 11.72 -9.50 5.62
N ALA A 155 12.28 -10.72 5.60
CA ALA A 155 13.42 -11.08 6.43
C ALA A 155 14.68 -10.29 6.04
N THR A 156 15.00 -10.24 4.75
CA THR A 156 16.14 -9.47 4.23
C THR A 156 16.00 -7.98 4.52
N PHE A 157 14.78 -7.45 4.36
CA PHE A 157 14.49 -6.06 4.67
C PHE A 157 14.67 -5.75 6.17
N ARG A 158 14.16 -6.61 7.06
CA ARG A 158 14.35 -6.48 8.51
C ARG A 158 15.83 -6.43 8.85
N ASP A 159 16.62 -7.39 8.37
CA ASP A 159 18.04 -7.50 8.71
C ASP A 159 18.88 -6.32 8.20
N ALA A 160 18.40 -5.60 7.18
CA ALA A 160 19.06 -4.43 6.64
C ALA A 160 18.66 -3.11 7.36
N MET A 161 17.53 -3.08 8.06
CA MET A 161 16.92 -1.85 8.59
C MET A 161 16.93 -1.76 10.11
N VAL A 162 17.02 -2.90 10.81
CA VAL A 162 16.91 -3.02 12.28
C VAL A 162 18.14 -3.73 12.82
#